data_AF-A0A1I0YK79-F1
#
_entry.id   AF-A0A1I0YK79-F1
#
_cell.length_a   1.000
_cell.length_b   1.000
_cell.length_c   1.000
_cell.angle_alpha   90.00
_cell.angle_beta   90.00
_cell.angle_gamma   90.00
#
_symmetry.space_group_name_H-M   'P 1'
#
loop_
_entity.id
_entity.type
_entity.pdbx_description
1 polymer ?
#
loop_
_entity_poly.entity_id
_entity_poly.type
_entity_poly.pdbx_seq_one_letter_code
_entity_poly.pdbx_strand_id
1 'polypeptide(L)'
;MVSAKAEKLLAVIQAKGGGILDEYLLRDKTGLSHGSIVAGRKELEMAGLLQLTKQGRKLYYTLTGQNDTPLTGQPPLATSPANAVSPATTVSPATTVSPATTVSPA
;
A
#
# COMPACT_ATOMS: atom_id res chain seq x y z
N MET A 1 -1.40 0.63 23.14
CA MET A 1 -2.48 1.63 23.07
C MET A 1 -2.58 2.07 21.63
N VAL A 2 -3.78 2.06 21.05
CA VAL A 2 -4.02 2.56 19.68
C VAL A 2 -4.51 3.99 19.73
N SER A 3 -4.13 4.80 18.74
CA SER A 3 -4.54 6.20 18.61
C SER A 3 -6.05 6.33 18.37
N ALA A 4 -6.66 7.39 18.88
CA ALA A 4 -8.08 7.69 18.65
C ALA A 4 -8.46 7.75 17.15
N LYS A 5 -7.51 8.10 16.28
CA LYS A 5 -7.71 8.07 14.82
C LYS A 5 -7.78 6.64 14.29
N ALA A 6 -6.91 5.76 14.79
CA ALA A 6 -6.89 4.35 14.43
C ALA A 6 -8.17 3.64 14.91
N GLU A 7 -8.67 3.98 16.11
CA GLU A 7 -9.94 3.46 16.62
C GLU A 7 -11.13 3.85 15.74
N LYS A 8 -11.21 5.13 15.32
CA LYS A 8 -12.24 5.57 14.36
C LYS A 8 -12.17 4.82 13.04
N LEU A 9 -10.96 4.59 12.53
CA LEU A 9 -10.76 3.82 11.30
C LEU A 9 -11.23 2.37 11.47
N LEU A 10 -10.86 1.74 12.59
CA LEU A 10 -11.27 0.38 12.91
C LEU A 10 -12.79 0.27 13.03
N ALA A 11 -13.46 1.22 13.69
CA ALA A 11 -14.90 1.23 13.83
C ALA A 11 -15.62 1.26 12.47
N VAL A 12 -15.12 2.02 11.49
CA VAL A 12 -15.68 2.05 10.13
C VAL A 12 -15.45 0.72 9.41
N ILE A 13 -14.27 0.12 9.54
CA ILE A 13 -13.96 -1.18 8.94
C ILE A 13 -14.83 -2.29 9.57
N GLN A 14 -15.02 -2.27 10.89
CA GLN A 14 -15.88 -3.19 11.64
C GLN A 14 -17.35 -3.03 11.27
N ALA A 15 -17.85 -1.80 11.19
CA ALA A 15 -19.22 -1.52 10.74
C ALA A 15 -19.50 -2.05 9.33
N LYS A 16 -18.45 -2.20 8.50
CA LYS A 16 -18.54 -2.75 7.14
C LYS A 16 -18.31 -4.27 7.08
N GLY A 17 -17.77 -4.87 8.14
CA GLY A 17 -17.38 -6.28 8.18
C GLY A 17 -16.05 -6.60 7.49
N GLY A 18 -15.20 -5.60 7.24
CA GLY A 18 -13.95 -5.78 6.49
C GLY A 18 -14.15 -5.98 4.97
N GLY A 19 -13.23 -6.68 4.33
CA GLY A 19 -13.24 -6.95 2.89
C GLY A 19 -12.52 -5.88 2.07
N ILE A 20 -12.99 -5.64 0.84
CA ILE A 20 -12.41 -4.62 -0.06
C ILE A 20 -13.02 -3.26 0.29
N LEU A 21 -12.22 -2.35 0.85
CA LEU A 21 -12.66 -0.99 1.12
C LEU A 21 -11.81 0.01 0.33
N ASP A 22 -12.50 0.81 -0.47
CA ASP A 22 -11.89 1.96 -1.12
C ASP A 22 -11.51 3.02 -0.10
N GLU A 23 -10.33 3.59 -0.29
CA GLU A 23 -9.82 4.62 0.61
C GLU A 23 -10.68 5.88 0.60
N TYR A 24 -11.31 6.19 -0.54
CA TYR A 24 -12.26 7.30 -0.62
C TYR A 24 -13.41 7.13 0.39
N LEU A 25 -13.98 5.93 0.49
CA LEU A 25 -15.05 5.63 1.45
C LEU A 25 -14.54 5.77 2.89
N LEU A 26 -13.33 5.29 3.17
CA LEU A 26 -12.72 5.43 4.49
C LEU A 26 -12.53 6.90 4.87
N ARG A 27 -12.06 7.74 3.93
CA ARG A 27 -11.89 9.19 4.15
C ARG A 27 -13.22 9.88 4.40
N ASP A 28 -14.24 9.58 3.60
CA ASP A 28 -15.58 10.15 3.75
C ASP A 28 -16.22 9.80 5.10
N LYS A 29 -16.13 8.53 5.51
CA LYS A 29 -16.73 8.04 6.77
C LYS A 29 -15.97 8.46 8.01
N THR A 30 -14.64 8.54 7.95
CA THR A 30 -13.80 8.85 9.13
C THR A 30 -13.46 10.34 9.23
N GLY A 31 -13.57 11.10 8.13
CA GLY A 31 -13.05 12.46 8.02
C GLY A 31 -11.52 12.54 8.08
N LEU A 32 -10.81 11.41 8.00
CA LEU A 32 -9.35 11.36 8.13
C LEU A 32 -8.65 11.70 6.80
N SER A 33 -7.49 12.34 6.91
CA SER A 33 -6.60 12.53 5.77
C SER A 33 -5.97 11.21 5.32
N HIS A 34 -5.53 11.14 4.06
CA HIS A 34 -4.81 9.97 3.52
C HIS A 34 -3.67 9.52 4.44
N GLY A 35 -2.80 10.44 4.87
CA GLY A 35 -1.68 10.14 5.77
C GLY A 35 -2.13 9.59 7.13
N SER A 36 -3.24 10.10 7.68
CA SER A 36 -3.79 9.60 8.95
C SER A 36 -4.34 8.17 8.81
N ILE A 37 -4.93 7.85 7.66
CA ILE A 37 -5.41 6.49 7.36
C ILE A 37 -4.23 5.53 7.22
N VAL A 38 -3.18 5.92 6.49
CA VAL A 38 -1.97 5.08 6.34
C VAL A 38 -1.29 4.83 7.69
N ALA A 39 -1.18 5.86 8.53
CA ALA A 39 -0.65 5.70 9.88
C ALA A 39 -1.54 4.78 10.74
N GLY A 40 -2.85 5.00 10.71
CA GLY A 40 -3.82 4.18 11.45
C GLY A 40 -3.81 2.71 11.01
N ARG A 41 -3.69 2.42 9.70
CA ARG A 41 -3.56 1.05 9.19
C ARG A 41 -2.36 0.33 9.79
N LYS A 42 -1.18 0.95 9.75
CA LYS A 42 0.06 0.38 10.32
C LYS A 42 -0.07 0.17 11.83
N GLU A 43 -0.72 1.09 12.52
CA GLU A 43 -0.93 1.01 13.96
C GLU A 43 -1.88 -0.14 14.32
N LEU A 44 -2.99 -0.29 13.59
CA LEU A 44 -3.94 -1.40 13.78
C LEU A 44 -3.33 -2.76 13.43
N GLU A 45 -2.45 -2.80 12.43
CA GLU A 45 -1.69 -3.99 12.05
C GLU A 45 -0.67 -4.38 13.13
N MET A 46 0.11 -3.41 13.65
CA MET A 46 1.02 -3.64 14.77
C MET A 46 0.29 -4.04 16.05
N ALA A 47 -0.92 -3.52 16.27
CA ALA A 47 -1.78 -3.91 17.38
C ALA A 47 -2.44 -5.28 17.19
N GLY A 48 -2.29 -5.91 16.01
CA GLY A 48 -2.90 -7.20 15.68
C GLY A 48 -4.41 -7.17 15.50
N LEU A 49 -5.04 -5.99 15.40
CA LEU A 49 -6.49 -5.83 15.29
C LEU A 49 -7.00 -5.96 13.85
N LEU A 50 -6.10 -5.75 12.89
CA LEU A 50 -6.41 -5.69 11.47
C LEU A 50 -5.27 -6.34 10.67
N GLN A 51 -5.60 -7.14 9.67
CA GLN A 51 -4.67 -7.59 8.65
C GLN A 51 -4.99 -6.93 7.32
N LEU A 52 -3.96 -6.41 6.67
CA LEU A 52 -4.08 -5.83 5.34
C LEU A 52 -3.42 -6.76 4.34
N THR A 53 -4.19 -7.19 3.33
CA THR A 53 -3.64 -7.97 2.21
C THR A 53 -3.88 -7.22 0.91
N LYS A 54 -2.91 -7.30 -0.01
CA LYS A 54 -3.03 -6.72 -1.34
C LYS A 54 -3.18 -7.85 -2.34
N GLN A 55 -4.33 -7.90 -3.01
CA GLN A 55 -4.58 -8.84 -4.09
C GLN A 55 -4.83 -8.03 -5.37
N GLY A 56 -3.86 -8.03 -6.27
CA GLY A 56 -3.86 -7.19 -7.46
C GLY A 56 -3.82 -5.69 -7.12
N ARG A 57 -4.81 -4.93 -7.62
CA ARG A 57 -4.96 -3.48 -7.38
C ARG A 57 -5.84 -3.15 -6.17
N LYS A 58 -6.36 -4.16 -5.48
CA LYS A 58 -7.32 -4.00 -4.38
C LYS A 58 -6.66 -4.28 -3.04
N LEU A 59 -7.06 -3.51 -2.03
CA LEU A 59 -6.66 -3.70 -0.63
C LEU A 59 -7.79 -4.39 0.13
N TYR A 60 -7.46 -5.46 0.83
CA TYR A 60 -8.37 -6.26 1.62
C TYR A 60 -8.07 -6.06 3.10
N TYR A 61 -9.13 -5.84 3.88
CA TYR A 61 -9.10 -5.61 5.31
C TYR A 61 -9.73 -6.79 6.02
N THR A 62 -8.93 -7.54 6.78
CA THR A 62 -9.38 -8.69 7.56
C THR A 62 -9.32 -8.33 9.04
N LEU A 63 -10.44 -8.50 9.76
CA LEU A 63 -10.52 -8.21 11.19
C LEU A 63 -10.03 -9.42 11.99
N THR A 64 -8.92 -9.29 12.71
CA THR A 64 -8.25 -10.41 13.39
C THR A 64 -9.02 -10.93 14.63
N GLY A 65 -10.12 -10.29 15.03
CA GLY A 65 -10.95 -10.65 16.19
C GLY A 65 -12.32 -11.23 15.86
N GLN A 66 -12.63 -11.47 14.57
CA GLN A 66 -13.85 -12.15 14.14
C GLN A 66 -13.45 -13.59 13.74
N ASN A 67 -13.93 -14.58 14.49
CA ASN A 67 -13.47 -15.97 14.46
C ASN A 67 -14.03 -16.76 13.27
N ASP A 68 -13.98 -16.21 12.05
CA ASP A 68 -14.52 -16.86 10.86
C ASP A 68 -13.40 -17.20 9.89
N THR A 69 -12.86 -18.40 10.12
CA THR A 69 -12.35 -19.37 9.15
C THR A 69 -11.59 -18.80 7.93
N PRO A 70 -10.27 -19.05 7.79
CA PRO A 70 -9.53 -18.67 6.60
C PRO A 70 -10.00 -19.49 5.39
N LEU A 71 -10.98 -18.96 4.63
CA LEU A 71 -11.28 -19.50 3.31
C LEU A 71 -10.23 -18.98 2.33
N THR A 72 -9.26 -19.87 2.09
CA THR A 72 -8.41 -19.96 0.90
C THR A 72 -7.10 -19.16 0.93
N GLY A 73 -6.09 -19.78 1.57
CA GLY A 73 -4.82 -20.06 0.89
C GLY A 73 -3.80 -18.93 0.76
N GLN A 74 -3.36 -18.31 1.86
CA GLN A 74 -2.13 -17.52 1.83
C GLN A 74 -1.23 -17.86 3.03
N PRO A 75 0.05 -18.24 2.82
CA PRO A 75 0.96 -18.56 3.91
C PRO A 75 1.29 -17.31 4.76
N PRO A 76 1.58 -17.46 6.06
CA PRO A 76 1.98 -16.35 6.91
C PRO A 76 3.42 -15.96 6.57
N LEU A 77 3.62 -14.96 5.72
CA LEU A 77 4.94 -14.35 5.57
C LEU A 77 5.05 -13.14 6.49
N ALA A 78 5.79 -13.35 7.58
CA ALA A 78 6.45 -12.29 8.30
C ALA A 78 7.32 -11.47 7.33
N THR A 79 7.04 -10.17 7.18
CA THR A 79 8.02 -9.23 6.63
C THR A 79 7.95 -7.90 7.38
N SER A 80 8.98 -7.67 8.18
CA SER A 80 9.41 -6.40 8.74
C SER A 80 9.36 -5.24 7.72
N PRO A 81 9.19 -3.98 8.16
CA PRO A 81 9.13 -2.83 7.27
C PRO A 81 10.52 -2.51 6.72
N ALA A 82 10.88 -3.05 5.55
CA ALA A 82 12.03 -2.58 4.81
C ALA A 82 11.65 -1.33 4.02
N ASN A 83 11.91 -0.18 4.63
CA ASN A 83 11.81 1.14 4.03
C ASN A 83 12.93 1.30 2.98
N ALA A 84 12.77 0.74 1.77
CA ALA A 84 13.68 1.00 0.66
C ALA A 84 13.17 2.20 -0.15
N VAL A 85 13.66 3.37 0.24
CA VAL A 85 13.53 4.65 -0.48
C VAL A 85 14.02 4.44 -1.92
N SER A 86 13.14 4.63 -2.90
CA SER A 86 13.54 4.88 -4.29
C SER A 86 13.74 6.38 -4.48
N PRO A 87 14.91 6.84 -4.90
CA PRO A 87 15.00 8.00 -5.77
C PRO A 87 15.27 7.51 -7.19
N ALA A 88 14.31 7.79 -8.08
CA ALA A 88 14.55 7.84 -9.51
C ALA A 88 15.59 8.92 -9.82
N THR A 89 16.45 8.70 -10.82
CA THR A 89 16.58 9.49 -12.06
C THR A 89 17.98 9.27 -12.64
N THR A 90 18.16 8.34 -13.57
CA THR A 90 19.31 8.35 -14.48
C THR A 90 18.82 8.82 -15.84
N VAL A 91 19.03 10.11 -16.09
CA VAL A 91 18.92 10.74 -17.40
C VAL A 91 19.94 10.05 -18.31
N SER A 92 19.48 9.43 -19.39
CA SER A 92 20.34 8.91 -20.44
C SER A 92 20.73 10.04 -21.39
N PRO A 93 22.01 10.41 -21.56
CA PRO A 93 22.43 11.10 -22.76
C PRO A 93 22.74 10.03 -23.83
N ALA A 94 21.79 9.80 -24.73
CA ALA A 94 22.07 9.12 -25.99
C ALA A 94 22.56 10.17 -27.00
N THR A 95 23.87 10.30 -27.11
CA THR A 95 24.50 11.04 -28.21
C THR A 95 25.52 10.15 -28.91
N THR A 96 25.03 9.17 -29.67
CA THR A 96 25.83 8.48 -30.69
C THR A 96 25.86 9.35 -31.94
N VAL A 97 26.87 10.21 -32.05
CA VAL A 97 27.24 10.82 -33.33
C VAL A 97 28.38 9.97 -33.91
N SER A 98 28.04 9.10 -34.86
CA SER A 98 29.01 8.46 -35.75
C SER A 98 29.23 9.38 -36.95
N PRO A 99 30.45 9.87 -37.24
CA PRO A 99 30.73 10.44 -38.54
C PRO A 99 31.12 9.32 -39.51
N ALA A 100 30.26 9.01 -40.46
CA ALA A 100 30.60 8.21 -41.63
C ALA A 100 30.02 8.90 -42.88
N THR A 101 30.81 9.79 -43.48
CA THR A 101 30.68 10.07 -44.92
C THR A 101 32.07 10.40 -45.47
N THR A 102 32.65 9.41 -46.14
CA THR A 102 33.78 9.56 -47.05
C THR A 102 33.28 10.24 -48.32
N VAL A 103 33.77 11.45 -48.61
CA VAL A 103 33.68 12.04 -49.95
C VAL A 103 35.09 12.13 -50.52
N SER A 104 35.34 11.35 -51.58
CA SER A 104 36.57 11.40 -52.37
C SER A 104 36.56 12.66 -53.26
N PRO A 105 37.68 13.39 -53.42
CA PRO A 105 37.79 14.45 -54.42
C PRO A 105 38.06 13.87 -55.82
N ALA A 106 37.76 14.69 -56.83
CA ALA A 106 37.83 14.42 -58.28
C ALA A 106 39.24 14.08 -58.79
#